data_AF-L9KXZ1-F1
#
_entry.id   AF-L9KXZ1-F1
#
_cell.length_a   1.000
_cell.length_b   1.000
_cell.length_c   1.000
_cell.angle_alpha   90.00
_cell.angle_beta   90.00
_cell.angle_gamma   90.00
#
_symmetry.space_group_name_H-M   'P 1'
#
loop_
_entity.id
_entity.type
_entity.pdbx_description
1 polymer ?
#
loop_
_entity_poly.entity_id
_entity_poly.type
_entity_poly.pdbx_seq_one_letter_code
_entity_poly.pdbx_strand_id
1 'polypeptide(L)'
;MGELFAAANEPLPYVLRRLSRASARFPHKPRAAYAEKLRRLGFGGPTGPDAGLEVFGTAYCTALYLRQRLAGAPAPKAYVLGSPALAAELEAVGVAPDVRAVVVGFDPHFSYMKLIKAVRYLQQPGCLLVGTNMDNRLPLENGHFIAGTGCLVRAVEVAAQRQADIIGKPSRFIFDCVSQEYGIRPEHTVMVGDRLDTDILLGVTCGLKTILTLTGVSTLGDVKSNQESDCVSKKKMVPDFYVDSIADLLPALQG
;
A
#
# COMPACT_ATOMS: atom_id res chain seq x y z
N MET A 1 -3.27 -5.12 8.33
CA MET A 1 -3.34 -5.18 6.85
C MET A 1 -4.57 -4.39 6.49
N GLY A 2 -4.45 -3.12 6.07
CA GLY A 2 -5.65 -2.36 5.74
C GLY A 2 -6.26 -2.77 4.40
N GLU A 3 -7.59 -2.83 4.37
CA GLU A 3 -8.41 -3.33 3.28
C GLU A 3 -9.32 -2.19 2.78
N LEU A 4 -9.46 -2.05 1.47
CA LEU A 4 -10.30 -1.00 0.89
C LEU A 4 -11.67 -1.61 0.58
N PHE A 5 -12.72 -1.15 1.25
CA PHE A 5 -14.08 -1.59 0.98
C PHE A 5 -14.82 -0.47 0.23
N ALA A 6 -15.12 -0.68 -1.05
CA ALA A 6 -15.92 0.25 -1.83
C ALA A 6 -17.35 -0.27 -1.99
N ALA A 7 -18.36 0.56 -1.70
CA ALA A 7 -19.74 0.26 -2.04
C ALA A 7 -20.03 0.74 -3.47
N ALA A 8 -20.57 -0.16 -4.29
CA ALA A 8 -21.01 0.18 -5.63
C ALA A 8 -22.36 0.93 -5.55
N ASN A 9 -22.31 2.23 -5.79
CA ASN A 9 -23.38 3.08 -6.34
C ASN A 9 -24.75 3.28 -5.63
N GLU A 10 -24.94 2.91 -4.36
CA GLU A 10 -26.21 3.19 -3.63
C GLU A 10 -25.96 3.84 -2.24
N PRO A 11 -26.87 4.69 -1.72
CA PRO A 11 -26.73 5.31 -0.40
C PRO A 11 -26.89 4.31 0.75
N LEU A 12 -26.14 4.51 1.85
CA LEU A 12 -26.24 3.69 3.08
C LEU A 12 -27.70 3.69 3.61
N PRO A 13 -28.32 2.53 3.89
CA PRO A 13 -27.71 1.40 4.62
C PRO A 13 -27.74 0.05 3.88
N TYR A 14 -27.88 0.01 2.55
CA TYR A 14 -28.34 -1.22 1.87
C TYR A 14 -27.33 -2.04 1.04
N VAL A 15 -26.06 -1.65 0.86
CA VAL A 15 -25.16 -2.42 -0.03
C VAL A 15 -23.71 -2.35 0.47
N LEU A 16 -23.39 -3.13 1.50
CA LEU A 16 -22.06 -3.71 1.66
C LEU A 16 -21.95 -4.98 0.79
N ARG A 17 -22.47 -4.90 -0.45
CA ARG A 17 -22.47 -6.01 -1.39
C ARG A 17 -21.23 -5.90 -2.29
N ARG A 18 -20.22 -6.68 -1.90
CA ARG A 18 -19.28 -7.38 -2.78
C ARG A 18 -18.31 -6.52 -3.61
N LEU A 19 -17.40 -5.84 -2.93
CA LEU A 19 -16.02 -5.64 -3.42
C LEU A 19 -15.06 -5.93 -2.26
N SER A 20 -14.82 -7.22 -1.99
CA SER A 20 -13.81 -7.67 -1.02
C SER A 20 -12.41 -7.44 -1.62
N ARG A 21 -11.91 -6.21 -1.57
CA ARG A 21 -10.68 -5.82 -2.29
C ARG A 21 -9.60 -5.37 -1.33
N ALA A 22 -8.56 -6.17 -1.19
CA ALA A 22 -7.46 -5.86 -0.29
C ALA A 22 -6.42 -4.94 -0.93
N SER A 23 -6.01 -3.91 -0.19
CA SER A 23 -4.74 -3.23 -0.41
C SER A 23 -3.66 -3.95 0.39
N ALA A 24 -2.91 -4.85 -0.24
CA ALA A 24 -1.82 -5.53 0.43
C ALA A 24 -0.61 -4.59 0.62
N ARG A 25 -0.26 -4.33 1.88
CA ARG A 25 0.88 -3.49 2.29
C ARG A 25 2.24 -4.08 1.89
N PHE A 26 2.28 -5.39 1.70
CA PHE A 26 3.51 -6.16 1.58
C PHE A 26 3.80 -6.54 0.11
N PRO A 27 4.91 -6.08 -0.48
CA PRO A 27 5.24 -6.37 -1.88
C PRO A 27 5.99 -7.71 -2.06
N HIS A 28 6.01 -8.58 -1.04
CA HIS A 28 6.81 -9.82 -1.07
C HIS A 28 6.00 -11.06 -1.45
N LYS A 29 4.68 -10.95 -1.65
CA LYS A 29 3.85 -12.04 -2.16
C LYS A 29 3.12 -11.62 -3.44
N PRO A 30 2.90 -12.55 -4.38
CA PRO A 30 2.04 -12.31 -5.54
C PRO A 30 0.62 -11.95 -5.11
N ARG A 31 -0.09 -11.18 -5.95
CA ARG A 31 -1.49 -10.76 -5.71
C ARG A 31 -2.43 -11.93 -5.43
N ALA A 32 -2.26 -13.06 -6.12
CA ALA A 32 -3.04 -14.28 -5.90
C ALA A 32 -2.96 -14.83 -4.45
N ALA A 33 -1.81 -14.69 -3.80
CA ALA A 33 -1.64 -15.16 -2.42
C ALA A 33 -2.43 -14.31 -1.42
N TYR A 34 -2.67 -13.02 -1.72
CA TYR A 34 -3.52 -12.15 -0.90
C TYR A 34 -5.00 -12.45 -1.11
N ALA A 35 -5.43 -12.69 -2.34
CA ALA A 35 -6.80 -13.12 -2.64
C ALA A 35 -7.15 -14.43 -1.91
N GLU A 36 -6.22 -15.40 -1.88
CA GLU A 36 -6.42 -16.64 -1.14
C GLU A 36 -6.55 -16.42 0.37
N LYS A 37 -5.76 -15.50 0.94
CA LYS A 37 -5.84 -15.14 2.37
C LYS A 37 -7.21 -14.55 2.71
N LEU A 38 -7.74 -13.63 1.90
CA LEU A 38 -9.08 -13.06 2.10
C LEU A 38 -10.16 -14.14 2.12
N ARG A 39 -10.04 -15.13 1.24
CA ARG A 39 -10.95 -16.27 1.20
C ARG A 39 -10.91 -17.09 2.48
N ARG A 40 -9.71 -17.40 3.00
CA ARG A 40 -9.55 -18.14 4.27
C ARG A 40 -10.16 -17.40 5.47
N LEU A 41 -10.27 -16.07 5.38
CA LEU A 41 -10.86 -15.21 6.40
C LEU A 41 -12.39 -15.04 6.25
N GLY A 42 -13.03 -15.70 5.27
CA GLY A 42 -14.49 -15.70 5.12
C GLY A 42 -15.05 -14.55 4.28
N PHE A 43 -14.22 -13.70 3.69
CA PHE A 43 -14.67 -12.56 2.87
C PHE A 43 -15.16 -12.93 1.46
N GLY A 44 -15.25 -14.22 1.12
CA GLY A 44 -15.74 -14.66 -0.18
C GLY A 44 -14.92 -14.15 -1.37
N GLY A 45 -13.60 -13.98 -1.16
CA GLY A 45 -12.67 -13.38 -2.13
C GLY A 45 -12.71 -14.01 -3.54
N PRO A 46 -12.19 -13.31 -4.55
CA PRO A 46 -12.37 -13.68 -5.95
C PRO A 46 -11.76 -15.06 -6.27
N THR A 47 -12.38 -15.78 -7.20
CA THR A 47 -12.01 -17.16 -7.58
C THR A 47 -11.55 -17.23 -9.03
N GLY A 48 -10.75 -18.25 -9.35
CA GLY A 48 -10.25 -18.47 -10.70
C GLY A 48 -8.93 -17.75 -11.01
N PRO A 49 -8.47 -17.81 -12.27
CA PRO A 49 -7.18 -17.24 -12.70
C PRO A 49 -7.10 -15.72 -12.50
N ASP A 50 -8.24 -15.04 -12.45
CA ASP A 50 -8.35 -13.58 -12.33
C ASP A 50 -8.45 -13.08 -10.88
N ALA A 51 -8.37 -13.97 -9.88
CA ALA A 51 -8.51 -13.62 -8.47
C ALA A 51 -7.53 -12.54 -7.98
N GLY A 52 -6.35 -12.44 -8.61
CA GLY A 52 -5.37 -11.40 -8.28
C GLY A 52 -5.73 -9.99 -8.78
N LEU A 53 -6.66 -9.84 -9.72
CA LEU A 53 -7.00 -8.56 -10.34
C LEU A 53 -7.68 -7.59 -9.37
N GLU A 54 -8.34 -8.12 -8.33
CA GLU A 54 -9.01 -7.32 -7.32
C GLU A 54 -8.10 -6.88 -6.17
N VAL A 55 -6.82 -7.29 -6.18
CA VAL A 55 -5.84 -6.94 -5.14
C VAL A 55 -4.90 -5.85 -5.64
N PHE A 56 -4.99 -4.68 -5.04
CA PHE A 56 -4.12 -3.54 -5.36
C PHE A 56 -2.97 -3.49 -4.35
N GLY A 57 -1.97 -4.35 -4.61
CA GLY A 57 -0.73 -4.37 -3.85
C GLY A 57 0.19 -3.21 -4.25
N THR A 58 1.03 -2.76 -3.30
CA THR A 58 1.99 -1.67 -3.55
C THR A 58 2.94 -1.95 -4.71
N ALA A 59 3.29 -3.22 -4.96
CA ALA A 59 4.10 -3.64 -6.11
C ALA A 59 3.42 -3.33 -7.44
N TYR A 60 2.16 -3.76 -7.61
CA TYR A 60 1.38 -3.51 -8.82
C TYR A 60 1.12 -2.01 -9.03
N CYS A 61 0.73 -1.28 -7.99
CA CYS A 61 0.57 0.17 -8.07
C CYS A 61 1.91 0.86 -8.44
N THR A 62 3.04 0.35 -7.97
CA THR A 62 4.36 0.90 -8.37
C THR A 62 4.62 0.72 -9.86
N ALA A 63 4.25 -0.43 -10.43
CA ALA A 63 4.33 -0.66 -11.88
C ALA A 63 3.45 0.31 -12.67
N LEU A 64 2.20 0.52 -12.23
CA LEU A 64 1.29 1.50 -12.84
C LEU A 64 1.84 2.93 -12.78
N TYR A 65 2.38 3.32 -11.62
CA TYR A 65 3.01 4.62 -11.41
C TYR A 65 4.15 4.86 -12.40
N LEU A 66 5.06 3.90 -12.53
CA LEU A 66 6.19 4.01 -13.44
C LEU A 66 5.74 4.06 -14.90
N ARG A 67 4.76 3.24 -15.28
CA ARG A 67 4.17 3.27 -16.64
C ARG A 67 3.60 4.64 -17.00
N GLN A 68 2.92 5.30 -16.05
CA GLN A 68 2.38 6.64 -16.24
C GLN A 68 3.49 7.69 -16.33
N ARG A 69 4.47 7.64 -15.43
CA ARG A 69 5.50 8.68 -15.29
C ARG A 69 6.61 8.59 -16.34
N LEU A 70 6.82 7.40 -16.90
CA LEU A 70 7.81 7.13 -17.94
C LEU A 70 7.14 6.90 -19.31
N ALA A 71 5.87 7.31 -19.45
CA ALA A 71 5.17 7.25 -20.72
C ALA A 71 5.94 8.01 -21.82
N GLY A 72 6.10 7.40 -22.99
CA GLY A 72 6.86 7.96 -24.10
C GLY A 72 8.37 7.69 -24.05
N ALA A 73 8.91 7.11 -22.97
CA ALA A 73 10.27 6.58 -22.99
C ALA A 73 10.29 5.23 -23.74
N PRO A 74 11.24 4.99 -24.65
CA PRO A 74 11.41 3.67 -25.24
C PRO A 74 11.98 2.71 -24.17
N ALA A 75 11.20 1.67 -23.83
CA ALA A 75 11.56 0.58 -22.91
C ALA A 75 12.24 1.01 -21.58
N PRO A 76 11.61 1.87 -20.76
CA PRO A 76 12.21 2.34 -19.52
C PRO A 76 12.46 1.17 -18.55
N LYS A 77 13.70 1.03 -18.08
CA LYS A 77 14.06 0.02 -17.08
C LYS A 77 14.08 0.60 -15.68
N ALA A 78 13.74 -0.25 -14.71
CA ALA A 78 13.86 0.05 -13.29
C ALA A 78 14.95 -0.81 -12.65
N TYR A 79 15.76 -0.20 -11.78
CA TYR A 79 16.61 -0.94 -10.87
C TYR A 79 15.87 -1.19 -9.56
N VAL A 80 15.61 -2.45 -9.25
CA VAL A 80 14.78 -2.85 -8.12
C VAL A 80 15.65 -3.32 -6.96
N LEU A 81 15.54 -2.61 -5.83
CA LEU A 81 15.98 -3.04 -4.51
C LEU A 81 14.79 -3.70 -3.83
N GLY A 82 14.57 -4.99 -4.05
CA GLY A 82 13.35 -5.64 -3.59
C GLY A 82 13.29 -7.14 -3.84
N SER A 83 12.20 -7.75 -3.39
CA SER A 83 11.92 -9.17 -3.56
C SER A 83 11.76 -9.56 -5.05
N PRO A 84 11.96 -10.84 -5.41
CA PRO A 84 11.67 -11.33 -6.75
C PRO A 84 10.22 -11.07 -7.21
N ALA A 85 9.25 -11.09 -6.28
CA ALA A 85 7.85 -10.80 -6.60
C ALA A 85 7.65 -9.35 -7.05
N LEU A 86 8.33 -8.39 -6.41
CA LEU A 86 8.31 -6.99 -6.83
C LEU A 86 8.98 -6.81 -8.21
N ALA A 87 10.11 -7.48 -8.43
CA ALA A 87 10.79 -7.45 -9.73
C ALA A 87 9.93 -8.04 -10.85
N ALA A 88 9.18 -9.11 -10.56
CA ALA A 88 8.28 -9.76 -11.52
C ALA A 88 7.09 -8.87 -11.93
N GLU A 89 6.45 -8.18 -10.97
CA GLU A 89 5.36 -7.22 -11.28
C GLU A 89 5.85 -6.03 -12.12
N LEU A 90 7.15 -5.76 -12.11
CA LEU A 90 7.79 -4.72 -12.93
C LEU A 90 8.35 -5.25 -14.26
N GLU A 91 8.26 -6.56 -14.51
CA GLU A 91 8.97 -7.29 -15.57
C GLU A 91 10.47 -6.92 -15.66
N ALA A 92 11.02 -6.43 -14.55
CA ALA A 92 12.28 -5.73 -14.51
C ALA A 92 13.35 -6.66 -13.94
N VAL A 93 14.10 -7.31 -14.84
CA VAL A 93 15.35 -7.98 -14.47
C VAL A 93 16.42 -7.61 -15.49
N GLY A 94 17.23 -6.62 -15.14
CA GLY A 94 18.38 -6.24 -15.96
C GLY A 94 19.10 -5.01 -15.42
N VAL A 95 20.42 -5.14 -15.28
CA VAL A 95 21.34 -4.02 -15.07
C VAL A 95 21.59 -3.43 -16.44
N ALA A 96 21.17 -2.19 -16.68
CA ALA A 96 21.32 -1.60 -17.99
C ALA A 96 21.55 -0.09 -17.89
N PRO A 97 22.24 0.52 -18.86
CA PRO A 97 22.56 1.95 -18.82
C PRO A 97 21.33 2.87 -18.93
N ASP A 98 20.20 2.32 -19.40
CA ASP A 98 18.90 2.99 -19.62
C ASP A 98 17.95 2.90 -18.41
N VAL A 99 18.47 2.69 -17.19
CA VAL A 99 17.65 2.73 -15.97
C VAL A 99 17.10 4.15 -15.75
N ARG A 100 15.78 4.26 -15.68
CA ARG A 100 15.04 5.52 -15.49
C ARG A 100 14.36 5.63 -14.13
N ALA A 101 14.39 4.56 -13.34
CA ALA A 101 13.86 4.56 -11.98
C ALA A 101 14.65 3.62 -11.07
N VAL A 102 14.80 4.00 -9.81
CA VAL A 102 15.19 3.11 -8.71
C VAL A 102 13.94 2.86 -7.85
N VAL A 103 13.58 1.59 -7.70
CA VAL A 103 12.45 1.17 -6.88
C VAL A 103 12.96 0.49 -5.62
N VAL A 104 12.50 0.93 -4.46
CA VAL A 104 12.86 0.39 -3.15
C VAL A 104 11.64 -0.28 -2.52
N GLY A 105 11.71 -1.60 -2.43
CA GLY A 105 10.77 -2.45 -1.72
C GLY A 105 11.44 -3.24 -0.61
N PHE A 106 10.72 -4.22 -0.06
CA PHE A 106 11.29 -5.13 0.92
C PHE A 106 12.36 -6.02 0.25
N ASP A 107 13.61 -5.91 0.71
CA ASP A 107 14.76 -6.68 0.22
C ASP A 107 15.53 -7.27 1.42
N PRO A 108 15.35 -8.56 1.75
CA PRO A 108 16.12 -9.20 2.83
C PRO A 108 17.62 -9.33 2.51
N HIS A 109 17.99 -9.13 1.24
CA HIS A 109 19.37 -9.16 0.77
C HIS A 109 19.86 -7.75 0.39
N PHE A 110 19.28 -6.71 1.00
CA PHE A 110 19.79 -5.36 0.85
C PHE A 110 21.25 -5.31 1.30
N SER A 111 22.10 -4.70 0.48
CA SER A 111 23.54 -4.64 0.74
C SER A 111 24.10 -3.28 0.39
N TYR A 112 25.25 -2.96 0.97
CA TYR A 112 25.97 -1.73 0.64
C TYR A 112 26.24 -1.62 -0.87
N MET A 113 26.58 -2.73 -1.54
CA MET A 113 26.83 -2.73 -2.99
C MET A 113 25.56 -2.42 -3.80
N LYS A 114 24.41 -2.95 -3.38
CA LYS A 114 23.12 -2.63 -3.98
C LYS A 114 22.76 -1.15 -3.78
N LEU A 115 23.05 -0.57 -2.61
CA LEU A 115 22.86 0.84 -2.31
C LEU A 115 23.73 1.75 -3.18
N ILE A 116 25.03 1.49 -3.25
CA ILE A 116 25.96 2.26 -4.10
C ILE A 116 25.50 2.27 -5.56
N LYS A 117 25.04 1.12 -6.05
CA LYS A 117 24.49 1.00 -7.40
C LYS A 117 23.21 1.81 -7.60
N ALA A 118 22.29 1.80 -6.63
CA ALA A 118 21.09 2.65 -6.67
C ALA A 118 21.47 4.14 -6.73
N VAL A 119 22.39 4.58 -5.86
CA VAL A 119 22.87 5.97 -5.83
C VAL A 119 23.47 6.36 -7.17
N ARG A 120 24.25 5.47 -7.81
CA ARG A 120 24.83 5.74 -9.13
C ARG A 120 23.77 6.02 -10.20
N TYR A 121 22.65 5.29 -10.21
CA TYR A 121 21.55 5.59 -11.13
C TYR A 121 20.83 6.89 -10.76
N LEU A 122 20.68 7.17 -9.47
CA LEU A 122 19.99 8.37 -8.98
C LEU A 122 20.77 9.67 -9.19
N GLN A 123 22.06 9.60 -9.51
CA GLN A 123 22.86 10.74 -9.97
C GLN A 123 22.45 11.22 -11.37
N GLN A 124 21.81 10.38 -12.19
CA GLN A 124 21.34 10.77 -13.51
C GLN A 124 20.11 11.69 -13.39
N PRO A 125 20.13 12.89 -13.99
CA PRO A 125 18.96 13.76 -14.03
C PRO A 125 17.76 13.03 -14.64
N GLY A 126 16.62 13.08 -13.96
CA GLY A 126 15.38 12.44 -14.43
C GLY A 126 15.25 10.93 -14.12
N CYS A 127 16.21 10.32 -13.41
CA CYS A 127 16.01 9.00 -12.83
C CYS A 127 15.11 9.10 -11.59
N LEU A 128 13.96 8.42 -11.57
CA LEU A 128 13.00 8.47 -10.46
C LEU A 128 13.51 7.68 -9.24
N LEU A 129 13.11 8.11 -8.04
CA LEU A 129 13.29 7.34 -6.81
C LEU A 129 11.91 7.01 -6.26
N VAL A 130 11.57 5.73 -6.14
CA VAL A 130 10.22 5.28 -5.77
C VAL A 130 10.30 4.28 -4.62
N GLY A 131 9.50 4.48 -3.58
CA GLY A 131 9.40 3.58 -2.42
C GLY A 131 8.03 2.89 -2.35
N THR A 132 8.00 1.56 -2.16
CA THR A 132 6.72 0.83 -2.15
C THR A 132 5.89 1.11 -0.89
N ASN A 133 6.53 1.32 0.27
CA ASN A 133 5.90 1.73 1.53
C ASN A 133 6.97 2.25 2.51
N MET A 134 6.55 2.90 3.60
CA MET A 134 7.43 3.48 4.63
C MET A 134 7.38 2.73 5.96
N ASP A 135 7.22 1.41 5.89
CA ASP A 135 7.09 0.58 7.08
C ASP A 135 8.46 0.38 7.71
N ASN A 136 8.67 0.92 8.91
CA ASN A 136 9.98 0.81 9.57
C ASN A 136 10.20 -0.57 10.23
N ARG A 137 9.13 -1.29 10.56
CA ARG A 137 9.19 -2.60 11.25
C ARG A 137 8.27 -3.61 10.59
N LEU A 138 8.80 -4.81 10.37
CA LEU A 138 8.03 -5.99 10.00
C LEU A 138 7.94 -6.91 11.23
N PRO A 139 6.74 -7.19 11.77
CA PRO A 139 6.60 -8.06 12.93
C PRO A 139 6.97 -9.51 12.59
N LEU A 140 7.60 -10.19 13.54
CA LEU A 140 7.84 -11.62 13.57
C LEU A 140 7.05 -12.27 14.71
N GLU A 141 7.05 -13.59 14.78
CA GLU A 141 6.49 -14.34 15.90
C GLU A 141 7.20 -13.97 17.23
N ASN A 142 6.51 -14.18 18.35
CA ASN A 142 7.02 -13.94 19.71
C ASN A 142 7.40 -12.49 20.03
N GLY A 143 6.81 -11.51 19.34
CA GLY A 143 7.02 -10.09 19.62
C GLY A 143 8.34 -9.51 19.08
N HIS A 144 9.12 -10.30 18.35
CA HIS A 144 10.28 -9.80 17.63
C HIS A 144 9.88 -9.05 16.36
N PHE A 145 10.80 -8.27 15.81
CA PHE A 145 10.61 -7.58 14.54
C PHE A 145 11.93 -7.43 13.80
N ILE A 146 11.84 -7.23 12.48
CA ILE A 146 12.97 -6.86 11.63
C ILE A 146 12.76 -5.49 10.99
N ALA A 147 13.82 -4.93 10.44
CA ALA A 147 13.74 -3.71 9.65
C ALA A 147 12.79 -3.89 8.46
N GLY A 148 11.85 -2.96 8.31
CA GLY A 148 10.93 -2.95 7.17
C GLY A 148 11.47 -2.11 6.00
N THR A 149 10.68 -2.01 4.93
CA THR A 149 11.03 -1.26 3.71
C THR A 149 11.39 0.20 3.99
N GLY A 150 10.73 0.84 4.95
CA GLY A 150 10.98 2.24 5.31
C GLY A 150 12.44 2.49 5.70
N CYS A 151 13.09 1.53 6.37
CA CYS A 151 14.51 1.62 6.69
C CYS A 151 15.39 1.62 5.42
N LEU A 152 15.04 0.80 4.42
CA LEU A 152 15.78 0.71 3.16
C LEU A 152 15.56 1.97 2.31
N VAL A 153 14.31 2.46 2.24
CA VAL A 153 13.98 3.72 1.56
C VAL A 153 14.79 4.86 2.15
N ARG A 154 14.80 5.00 3.48
CA ARG A 154 15.59 6.04 4.16
C ARG A 154 17.08 5.93 3.88
N ALA A 155 17.64 4.72 3.84
CA ALA A 155 19.05 4.52 3.49
C ALA A 155 19.37 5.04 2.08
N VAL A 156 18.50 4.74 1.10
CA VAL A 156 18.67 5.22 -0.29
C VAL A 156 18.44 6.72 -0.39
N GLU A 157 17.42 7.26 0.26
CA GLU A 157 17.12 8.70 0.26
C GLU A 157 18.28 9.53 0.83
N VAL A 158 18.84 9.10 1.97
CA VAL A 158 19.97 9.78 2.61
C VAL A 158 21.20 9.72 1.71
N ALA A 159 21.53 8.55 1.17
CA ALA A 159 22.71 8.38 0.32
C ALA A 159 22.59 9.11 -1.03
N ALA A 160 21.38 9.22 -1.58
CA ALA A 160 21.11 9.93 -2.82
C ALA A 160 20.82 11.43 -2.62
N GLN A 161 20.64 11.88 -1.37
CA GLN A 161 20.12 13.22 -1.01
C GLN A 161 18.85 13.61 -1.77
N ARG A 162 17.95 12.64 -1.93
CA ARG A 162 16.68 12.79 -2.67
C ARG A 162 15.56 12.12 -1.90
N GLN A 163 14.34 12.65 -1.98
CA GLN A 163 13.17 11.98 -1.41
C GLN A 163 12.55 11.03 -2.43
N ALA A 164 12.04 9.91 -1.93
CA ALA A 164 11.34 8.92 -2.72
C ALA A 164 9.86 9.30 -2.89
N ASP A 165 9.33 9.05 -4.08
CA ASP A 165 7.89 9.03 -4.30
C ASP A 165 7.33 7.75 -3.65
N ILE A 166 6.54 7.91 -2.59
CA ILE A 166 5.96 6.77 -1.85
C ILE A 166 4.63 6.37 -2.47
N ILE A 167 4.54 5.11 -2.88
CA ILE A 167 3.34 4.54 -3.52
C ILE A 167 2.38 3.97 -2.48
N GLY A 168 2.94 3.39 -1.41
CA GLY A 168 2.18 2.83 -0.30
C GLY A 168 1.29 3.84 0.41
N LYS A 169 0.31 3.34 1.16
CA LYS A 169 -0.48 4.15 2.09
C LYS A 169 0.45 4.94 3.01
N PRO A 170 0.17 6.22 3.29
CA PRO A 170 -1.07 6.96 3.03
C PRO A 170 -1.18 7.65 1.65
N SER A 171 -0.33 7.29 0.68
CA SER A 171 -0.36 7.90 -0.65
C SER A 171 -1.69 7.70 -1.37
N ARG A 172 -2.28 8.79 -1.86
CA ARG A 172 -3.52 8.79 -2.65
C ARG A 172 -3.40 7.94 -3.92
N PHE A 173 -2.19 7.73 -4.43
CA PHE A 173 -1.96 6.99 -5.67
C PHE A 173 -2.57 5.57 -5.66
N ILE A 174 -2.58 4.89 -4.50
CA ILE A 174 -3.26 3.58 -4.38
C ILE A 174 -4.76 3.71 -4.62
N PHE A 175 -5.39 4.72 -4.03
CA PHE A 175 -6.81 4.97 -4.25
C PHE A 175 -7.09 5.33 -5.70
N ASP A 176 -6.26 6.17 -6.32
CA ASP A 176 -6.43 6.56 -7.72
C ASP A 176 -6.32 5.34 -8.65
N CYS A 177 -5.43 4.38 -8.38
CA CYS A 177 -5.35 3.13 -9.13
C CYS A 177 -6.66 2.33 -9.06
N VAL A 178 -7.23 2.19 -7.86
CA VAL A 178 -8.50 1.47 -7.65
C VAL A 178 -9.67 2.24 -8.28
N SER A 179 -9.68 3.57 -8.16
CA SER A 179 -10.72 4.44 -8.72
C SER A 179 -10.73 4.44 -10.24
N GLN A 180 -9.56 4.48 -10.89
CA GLN A 180 -9.45 4.41 -12.34
C GLN A 180 -9.92 3.07 -12.90
N GLU A 181 -9.58 1.96 -12.25
CA GLU A 181 -9.95 0.62 -12.72
C GLU A 181 -11.47 0.36 -12.57
N TYR A 182 -12.09 0.87 -11.49
CA TYR A 182 -13.44 0.46 -11.12
C TYR A 182 -14.47 1.58 -11.02
N GLY A 183 -14.08 2.82 -11.31
CA GLY A 183 -14.99 3.98 -11.26
C GLY A 183 -15.56 4.24 -9.87
N ILE A 184 -14.84 3.89 -8.79
CA ILE A 184 -15.34 4.08 -7.42
C ILE A 184 -15.35 5.55 -7.04
N ARG A 185 -16.43 5.97 -6.37
CA ARG A 185 -16.65 7.34 -5.90
C ARG A 185 -16.29 7.46 -4.41
N PRO A 186 -15.47 8.46 -4.00
CA PRO A 186 -15.06 8.64 -2.61
C PRO A 186 -16.22 8.66 -1.61
N GLU A 187 -17.30 9.37 -1.95
CA GLU A 187 -18.48 9.54 -1.09
C GLU A 187 -19.21 8.23 -0.77
N HIS A 188 -19.03 7.19 -1.58
CA HIS A 188 -19.63 5.87 -1.41
C HIS A 188 -18.59 4.80 -1.04
N THR A 189 -17.42 5.21 -0.57
CA THR A 189 -16.31 4.30 -0.28
C THR A 189 -15.88 4.44 1.18
N VAL A 190 -15.55 3.31 1.81
CA VAL A 190 -15.06 3.25 3.18
C VAL A 190 -13.68 2.57 3.25
N MET A 191 -12.72 3.26 3.86
CA MET A 191 -11.42 2.71 4.17
C MET A 191 -11.48 1.97 5.50
N VAL A 192 -11.21 0.68 5.50
CA VAL A 192 -11.17 -0.13 6.72
C VAL A 192 -9.72 -0.55 6.97
N GLY A 193 -9.19 -0.30 8.16
CA GLY A 193 -7.82 -0.70 8.42
C GLY A 193 -7.48 -0.68 9.88
N ASP A 194 -6.24 -1.05 10.16
CA ASP A 194 -5.77 -1.32 11.51
C ASP A 194 -4.75 -0.29 12.01
N ARG A 195 -4.49 0.76 11.22
CA ARG A 195 -3.42 1.70 11.51
C ARG A 195 -3.76 3.14 11.13
N LEU A 196 -3.61 4.04 12.09
CA LEU A 196 -4.01 5.44 11.94
C LEU A 196 -3.17 6.21 10.91
N ASP A 197 -1.85 6.00 10.92
CA ASP A 197 -0.87 6.73 10.10
C ASP A 197 -0.86 6.35 8.61
N THR A 198 -1.59 5.31 8.23
CA THR A 198 -1.57 4.74 6.88
C THR A 198 -2.99 4.54 6.37
N ASP A 199 -3.80 3.71 7.02
CA ASP A 199 -5.13 3.39 6.54
C ASP A 199 -6.11 4.54 6.76
N ILE A 200 -6.24 4.99 8.00
CA ILE A 200 -7.16 6.09 8.33
C ILE A 200 -6.71 7.37 7.62
N LEU A 201 -5.42 7.66 7.65
CA LEU A 201 -4.87 8.81 6.94
C LEU A 201 -5.09 8.73 5.42
N LEU A 202 -5.00 7.55 4.78
CA LEU A 202 -5.38 7.39 3.37
C LEU A 202 -6.86 7.75 3.16
N GLY A 203 -7.74 7.17 3.97
CA GLY A 203 -9.18 7.39 3.84
C GLY A 203 -9.53 8.86 3.94
N VAL A 204 -9.03 9.55 4.96
CA VAL A 204 -9.20 11.00 5.13
C VAL A 204 -8.60 11.78 3.96
N THR A 205 -7.40 11.42 3.49
CA THR A 205 -6.74 12.09 2.35
C THR A 205 -7.52 11.95 1.05
N CYS A 206 -8.23 10.84 0.88
CA CYS A 206 -9.01 10.54 -0.32
C CYS A 206 -10.49 10.95 -0.19
N GLY A 207 -10.91 11.48 0.97
CA GLY A 207 -12.30 11.87 1.23
C GLY A 207 -13.25 10.69 1.46
N LEU A 208 -12.71 9.54 1.90
CA LEU A 208 -13.46 8.33 2.20
C LEU A 208 -13.92 8.36 3.66
N LYS A 209 -14.99 7.61 3.96
CA LYS A 209 -15.28 7.25 5.35
C LYS A 209 -14.21 6.29 5.87
N THR A 210 -13.99 6.27 7.18
CA THR A 210 -12.92 5.49 7.79
C THR A 210 -13.41 4.64 8.95
N ILE A 211 -13.01 3.36 8.96
CA ILE A 211 -13.28 2.42 10.06
C ILE A 211 -11.95 1.83 10.54
N LEU A 212 -11.65 2.01 11.83
CA LEU A 212 -10.51 1.37 12.48
C LEU A 212 -10.92 0.00 13.05
N THR A 213 -10.15 -1.04 12.75
CA THR A 213 -10.25 -2.34 13.42
C THR A 213 -9.24 -2.44 14.56
N LEU A 214 -9.69 -2.84 15.75
CA LEU A 214 -8.86 -2.87 16.97
C LEU A 214 -8.04 -4.16 17.15
N THR A 215 -8.12 -5.10 16.21
CA THR A 215 -7.31 -6.34 16.20
C THR A 215 -5.85 -6.16 15.76
N GLY A 216 -5.45 -4.98 15.28
CA GLY A 216 -4.14 -4.78 14.66
C GLY A 216 -3.21 -3.83 15.43
N VAL A 217 -2.70 -2.79 14.76
CA VAL A 217 -1.56 -2.01 15.26
C VAL A 217 -1.97 -0.86 16.16
N SER A 218 -2.99 -0.10 15.75
CA SER A 218 -3.43 1.08 16.49
C SER A 218 -4.50 0.74 17.53
N THR A 219 -4.46 1.46 18.65
CA THR A 219 -5.34 1.25 19.80
C THR A 219 -6.32 2.40 19.97
N LEU A 220 -7.37 2.20 20.78
CA LEU A 220 -8.25 3.30 21.19
C LEU A 220 -7.51 4.39 21.99
N GLY A 221 -6.43 4.03 22.68
CA GLY A 221 -5.56 5.02 23.35
C GLY A 221 -4.90 5.96 22.35
N ASP A 222 -4.42 5.43 21.22
CA ASP A 222 -3.84 6.24 20.14
C ASP A 222 -4.89 7.18 19.51
N VAL A 223 -6.12 6.69 19.34
CA VAL A 223 -7.24 7.50 18.82
C VAL A 223 -7.53 8.67 19.76
N LYS A 224 -7.69 8.41 21.07
CA LYS A 224 -7.94 9.46 22.07
C LYS A 224 -6.80 10.49 22.11
N SER A 225 -5.54 10.02 22.10
CA SER A 225 -4.38 10.90 22.07
C SER A 225 -4.36 11.80 20.82
N ASN A 226 -4.78 11.29 19.67
CA ASN A 226 -4.89 12.08 18.45
C ASN A 226 -6.06 13.07 18.48
N GLN A 227 -7.19 12.71 19.09
CA GLN A 227 -8.36 13.58 19.26
C GLN A 227 -8.07 14.77 20.18
N GLU A 228 -7.37 14.52 21.28
CA GLU A 228 -7.01 15.52 22.29
C GLU A 228 -5.84 16.42 21.84
N SER A 229 -5.13 16.05 20.78
CA SER A 229 -3.99 16.82 20.29
C SER A 229 -4.42 18.04 19.47
N ASP A 230 -3.80 19.18 19.70
CA ASP A 230 -3.96 20.38 18.86
C ASP A 230 -3.29 20.27 17.47
N CYS A 231 -2.50 19.22 17.25
CA CYS A 231 -1.79 19.02 16.00
C CYS A 231 -2.76 18.61 14.88
N VAL A 232 -2.89 19.45 13.84
CA VAL A 232 -3.77 19.20 12.69
C VAL A 232 -3.50 17.86 12.01
N SER A 233 -2.22 17.45 11.91
CA SER A 233 -1.89 16.16 11.29
C SER A 233 -2.34 14.97 12.13
N LYS A 234 -2.34 15.09 13.46
CA LYS A 234 -2.89 14.06 14.36
C LYS A 234 -4.42 14.01 14.31
N LYS A 235 -5.10 15.16 14.22
CA LYS A 235 -6.56 15.20 14.05
C LYS A 235 -7.02 14.51 12.75
N LYS A 236 -6.21 14.53 11.69
CA LYS A 236 -6.46 13.77 10.43
C LYS A 236 -6.29 12.26 10.57
N MET A 237 -5.73 11.79 11.68
CA MET A 237 -5.52 10.38 12.00
C MET A 237 -6.55 9.87 13.00
N VAL A 238 -7.71 10.53 13.10
CA VAL A 238 -8.86 10.09 13.90
C VAL A 238 -9.89 9.45 12.96
N PRO A 239 -10.29 8.19 13.19
CA PRO A 239 -11.25 7.51 12.32
C PRO A 239 -12.69 8.00 12.57
N ASP A 240 -13.58 7.85 11.58
CA ASP A 240 -15.01 8.12 11.74
C ASP A 240 -15.67 7.10 12.68
N PHE A 241 -15.28 5.82 12.54
CA PHE A 241 -15.81 4.71 13.33
C PHE A 241 -14.70 3.74 13.72
N TYR A 242 -14.97 2.86 14.68
CA TYR A 242 -14.12 1.73 15.00
C TYR A 242 -14.97 0.50 15.32
N VAL A 243 -14.37 -0.67 15.10
CA VAL A 243 -14.94 -1.99 15.43
C VAL A 243 -13.85 -2.84 16.08
N ASP A 244 -14.23 -3.82 16.90
CA ASP A 244 -13.27 -4.69 17.55
C ASP A 244 -12.53 -5.52 16.51
N SER A 245 -13.28 -6.13 15.60
CA SER A 245 -12.77 -6.98 14.53
C SER A 245 -13.41 -6.64 13.19
N ILE A 246 -12.67 -6.93 12.12
CA ILE A 246 -13.23 -6.89 10.77
C ILE A 246 -14.41 -7.89 10.59
N ALA A 247 -14.45 -8.93 11.43
CA ALA A 247 -15.56 -9.88 11.47
C ALA A 247 -16.89 -9.23 11.85
N ASP A 248 -16.86 -8.14 12.61
CA ASP A 248 -18.06 -7.42 13.05
C ASP A 248 -18.76 -6.71 11.87
N LEU A 249 -18.05 -6.55 10.75
CA LEU A 249 -18.61 -6.02 9.51
C LEU A 249 -19.31 -7.10 8.67
N LEU A 250 -19.05 -8.39 8.91
CA LEU A 250 -19.60 -9.50 8.12
C LEU A 250 -21.13 -9.56 8.10
N PRO A 251 -21.85 -9.37 9.22
CA PRO A 251 -23.32 -9.35 9.19
C PRO A 251 -23.87 -8.26 8.27
N ALA A 252 -23.21 -7.11 8.21
CA ALA A 252 -23.61 -6.00 7.34
C ALA A 252 -23.25 -6.26 5.86
N LEU A 253 -22.25 -7.11 5.58
CA LEU A 253 -21.85 -7.53 4.22
C LEU A 253 -22.72 -8.66 3.64
N GLN A 254 -23.56 -9.31 4.46
CA GLN A 254 -24.37 -10.47 4.07
C GLN A 254 -25.85 -10.13 3.75
N GLY A 255 -26.28 -8.89 3.98
CA GLY A 255 -27.58 -8.34 3.54
C GLY A 255 -27.58 -7.88 2.09
#